data_AF-A0A8C4TFE9-F1
#
_entry.id   AF-A0A8C4TFE9-F1
#
_cell.length_a   1.000
_cell.length_b   1.000
_cell.length_c   1.000
_cell.angle_alpha   90.00
_cell.angle_beta   90.00
_cell.angle_gamma   90.00
#
_symmetry.space_group_name_H-M   'P 1'
#
loop_
_entity.id
_entity.type
_entity.pdbx_description
1 polymer ?
#
loop_
_entity_poly.entity_id
_entity_poly.type
_entity_poly.pdbx_seq_one_letter_code
_entity_poly.pdbx_strand_id
1 'polypeptide(L)'
;MPQSINTIVVHRNSSKPTVKDLDLSPVLSTNKHLRRRRPQNYALPSGITFFQHDFSNLPFDVFYSILQYLSLKEISILSMVSKVINSYIVQNISKLVKRNRMALGSLHQYNTSDLEEHLEYYRSVGLLFKRCTLLLPTKERLKFISSQLFKVPCFLIGKCSHVPECLGFASYGAFLKVLIAGWDELECHRVFSFHCDFTNLHRRIQTVVSSKPGAARELEIHIRLFCRSVLIDPWNNQNDSLFWLTRILKPWPMVNQARLLYILYGPVTSEGNIDWQKMTQSLAEECSVVQFANAIKLIHHDGKPTEWTADSVIGLLEELTDVPNEWLLENQARLLLLCGNNICYTIMSSKAVNGRVNELANLMVFQALVCEKDGYHMQWLRKMLQKICMVFGSFKERCNLLQKVESVFCQCSLEILQMHSVMVN
;
A
#
# COMPACT_ATOMS: atom_id res chain seq x y z
N MET A 1 67.05 0.50 9.02
CA MET A 1 66.06 -0.57 8.75
C MET A 1 64.71 -0.16 9.34
N PRO A 2 63.59 -0.55 8.72
CA PRO A 2 62.46 0.35 8.39
C PRO A 2 61.17 -0.01 9.17
N GLN A 3 59.97 0.56 9.00
CA GLN A 3 59.27 1.21 7.86
C GLN A 3 58.50 2.48 8.35
N SER A 4 58.63 3.66 7.72
CA SER A 4 58.03 4.18 6.46
C SER A 4 56.56 4.61 6.61
N ILE A 5 56.21 5.92 6.59
CA ILE A 5 56.02 6.77 5.37
C ILE A 5 54.73 6.35 4.61
N ASN A 6 53.76 7.19 4.24
CA ASN A 6 53.73 8.66 4.15
C ASN A 6 52.30 9.25 4.29
N THR A 7 52.24 10.52 4.68
CA THR A 7 51.10 11.42 4.38
C THR A 7 51.04 11.71 2.87
N ILE A 8 49.85 11.91 2.28
CA ILE A 8 49.50 13.12 1.46
C ILE A 8 48.05 13.03 0.92
N VAL A 9 47.50 14.23 0.75
CA VAL A 9 46.11 14.60 0.46
C VAL A 9 45.77 14.49 -1.04
N VAL A 10 44.51 14.80 -1.37
CA VAL A 10 43.97 15.31 -2.65
C VAL A 10 43.55 14.27 -3.70
N HIS A 11 42.24 14.06 -3.87
CA HIS A 11 41.49 14.74 -4.94
C HIS A 11 39.96 14.53 -4.89
N ARG A 12 39.21 15.63 -4.96
CA ARG A 12 37.82 15.60 -5.42
C ARG A 12 37.81 15.22 -6.90
N ASN A 13 37.00 14.24 -7.28
CA ASN A 13 36.58 14.08 -8.67
C ASN A 13 35.05 14.09 -8.76
N SER A 14 34.55 15.10 -9.45
CA SER A 14 33.15 15.27 -9.83
C SER A 14 32.84 14.47 -11.09
N SER A 15 31.79 13.66 -11.08
CA SER A 15 31.17 13.16 -12.32
C SER A 15 29.69 12.88 -12.07
N LYS A 16 28.83 13.52 -12.87
CA LYS A 16 27.39 13.23 -12.90
C LYS A 16 27.15 11.93 -13.68
N PRO A 17 26.22 11.04 -13.29
CA PRO A 17 25.64 10.09 -14.23
C PRO A 17 24.69 10.86 -15.17
N THR A 18 25.04 10.94 -16.45
CA THR A 18 24.12 11.42 -17.48
C THR A 18 23.27 10.25 -17.95
N VAL A 19 21.94 10.39 -17.82
CA VAL A 19 21.00 9.47 -18.45
C VAL A 19 21.11 9.64 -19.96
N LYS A 20 21.32 8.54 -20.68
CA LYS A 20 21.11 8.43 -22.12
C LYS A 20 20.25 7.20 -22.41
N ASP A 21 19.03 7.49 -22.83
CA ASP A 21 18.27 6.82 -23.88
C ASP A 21 18.64 5.35 -24.16
N LEU A 22 17.86 4.44 -23.60
CA LEU A 22 17.64 3.11 -24.17
C LEU A 22 16.17 2.99 -24.55
N ASP A 23 15.90 3.43 -25.78
CA ASP A 23 14.61 3.35 -26.45
C ASP A 23 14.26 1.88 -26.72
N LEU A 24 13.13 1.41 -26.18
CA LEU A 24 12.62 0.05 -26.36
C LEU A 24 11.14 0.12 -26.77
N SER A 25 10.92 0.53 -28.00
CA SER A 25 9.66 0.34 -28.74
C SER A 25 9.77 -0.86 -29.72
N PRO A 26 8.65 -1.53 -30.05
CA PRO A 26 8.70 -2.96 -30.38
C PRO A 26 8.86 -3.25 -31.89
N VAL A 27 9.80 -4.14 -32.24
CA VAL A 27 9.88 -4.72 -33.59
C VAL A 27 8.81 -5.79 -33.77
N LEU A 28 7.68 -5.38 -34.37
CA LEU A 28 6.78 -6.28 -35.07
C LEU A 28 7.54 -6.91 -36.25
N SER A 29 7.81 -8.21 -36.19
CA SER A 29 8.09 -9.00 -37.40
C SER A 29 7.17 -10.21 -37.48
N THR A 30 6.24 -10.13 -38.42
CA THR A 30 5.44 -11.27 -38.87
C THR A 30 6.32 -12.26 -39.62
N ASN A 31 6.32 -13.54 -39.24
CA ASN A 31 6.54 -14.59 -40.22
C ASN A 31 5.74 -15.85 -39.93
N LYS A 32 4.84 -16.17 -40.86
CA LYS A 32 4.11 -17.44 -40.94
C LYS A 32 5.07 -18.50 -41.50
N HIS A 33 4.69 -19.78 -41.33
CA HIS A 33 5.36 -20.97 -41.87
C HIS A 33 6.62 -21.49 -41.14
N LEU A 34 6.43 -22.06 -39.95
CA LEU A 34 7.15 -23.27 -39.55
C LEU A 34 6.16 -24.45 -39.43
N ARG A 35 6.34 -25.45 -40.30
CA ARG A 35 5.49 -26.66 -40.34
C ARG A 35 5.64 -27.45 -39.03
N ARG A 36 4.52 -27.87 -38.45
CA ARG A 36 4.47 -28.84 -37.34
C ARG A 36 5.24 -30.12 -37.72
N ARG A 37 6.42 -30.35 -37.13
CA ARG A 37 6.99 -31.70 -37.03
C ARG A 37 6.29 -32.42 -35.87
N ARG A 38 5.77 -33.63 -36.12
CA ARG A 38 5.30 -34.53 -35.06
C ARG A 38 6.51 -34.91 -34.18
N PRO A 39 6.37 -35.04 -32.85
CA PRO A 39 7.37 -35.74 -32.05
C PRO A 39 7.54 -37.16 -32.58
N GLN A 40 8.79 -37.62 -32.72
CA GLN A 40 9.05 -39.03 -32.99
C GLN A 40 8.78 -39.83 -31.72
N ASN A 41 8.11 -40.97 -31.86
CA ASN A 41 7.87 -41.89 -30.75
C ASN A 41 9.20 -42.51 -30.31
N TYR A 42 9.77 -42.02 -29.22
CA TYR A 42 10.74 -42.79 -28.46
C TYR A 42 9.97 -43.89 -27.71
N ALA A 43 10.04 -45.12 -28.22
CA ALA A 43 9.51 -46.27 -27.53
C ALA A 43 10.30 -46.46 -26.22
N LEU A 44 9.64 -46.26 -25.08
CA LEU A 44 10.20 -46.64 -23.79
C LEU A 44 10.37 -48.18 -23.74
N PRO A 45 11.44 -48.69 -23.11
CA PRO A 45 11.59 -50.13 -22.90
C PRO A 45 10.38 -50.72 -22.18
N SER A 46 9.75 -51.70 -22.81
CA SER A 46 8.65 -52.48 -22.25
C SER A 46 9.15 -53.33 -21.08
N GLY A 47 9.12 -52.75 -19.88
CA GLY A 47 9.66 -53.35 -18.65
C GLY A 47 9.64 -52.44 -17.41
N ILE A 48 9.39 -51.14 -17.55
CA ILE A 48 9.19 -50.24 -16.41
C ILE A 48 7.74 -49.74 -16.38
N THR A 49 6.88 -50.49 -15.69
CA THR A 49 5.59 -49.98 -15.21
C THR A 49 5.85 -48.88 -14.19
N PHE A 50 5.90 -47.63 -14.65
CA PHE A 50 5.86 -46.46 -13.77
C PHE A 50 4.68 -46.63 -12.81
N PHE A 51 4.96 -46.59 -11.50
CA PHE A 51 4.06 -46.93 -10.40
C PHE A 51 2.62 -46.44 -10.60
N GLN A 52 1.80 -47.28 -11.25
CA GLN A 52 0.35 -47.14 -11.33
C GLN A 52 -0.31 -47.83 -10.12
N HIS A 53 0.44 -47.90 -9.01
CA HIS A 53 -0.05 -48.36 -7.73
C HIS A 53 -0.94 -47.28 -7.15
N ASP A 54 -2.25 -47.56 -7.19
CA ASP A 54 -3.27 -46.65 -6.71
C ASP A 54 -3.08 -46.37 -5.22
N PHE A 55 -2.86 -45.09 -4.87
CA PHE A 55 -2.77 -44.62 -3.48
C PHE A 55 -4.06 -44.90 -2.68
N SER A 56 -5.17 -45.25 -3.35
CA SER A 56 -6.39 -45.75 -2.70
C SER A 56 -6.17 -46.98 -1.80
N ASN A 57 -5.15 -47.80 -2.09
CA ASN A 57 -4.83 -49.01 -1.32
C ASN A 57 -3.97 -48.75 -0.07
N LEU A 58 -3.45 -47.53 0.09
CA LEU A 58 -2.63 -47.18 1.25
C LEU A 58 -3.54 -46.82 2.44
N PRO A 59 -3.37 -47.42 3.63
CA PRO A 59 -4.19 -47.07 4.79
C PRO A 59 -4.10 -45.58 5.13
N PHE A 60 -5.24 -44.99 5.50
CA PHE A 60 -5.37 -43.57 5.82
C PHE A 60 -4.25 -43.09 6.76
N ASP A 61 -4.04 -43.77 7.88
CA ASP A 61 -3.06 -43.34 8.89
C ASP A 61 -1.61 -43.39 8.36
N VAL A 62 -1.29 -44.31 7.45
CA VAL A 62 0.03 -44.38 6.81
C VAL A 62 0.21 -43.22 5.86
N PHE A 63 -0.79 -42.90 5.01
CA PHE A 63 -0.70 -41.74 4.12
C PHE A 63 -0.66 -40.42 4.90
N TYR A 64 -1.47 -40.27 5.97
CA TYR A 64 -1.39 -39.12 6.85
C TYR A 64 -0.01 -38.99 7.51
N SER A 65 0.59 -40.11 7.95
CA SER A 65 1.93 -40.12 8.55
C SER A 65 2.99 -39.67 7.54
N ILE A 66 2.94 -40.13 6.29
CA ILE A 66 3.84 -39.65 5.21
C ILE A 66 3.70 -38.12 5.05
N LEU A 67 2.46 -37.60 4.99
CA LEU A 67 2.23 -36.15 4.89
C LEU A 67 2.78 -35.35 6.09
N GLN A 68 3.00 -35.95 7.26
CA GLN A 68 3.59 -35.25 8.39
C GLN A 68 5.10 -35.01 8.22
N TYR A 69 5.81 -35.83 7.45
CA TYR A 69 7.25 -35.66 7.18
C TYR A 69 7.55 -34.66 6.05
N LEU A 70 6.53 -34.24 5.31
CA LEU A 70 6.66 -33.29 4.20
C LEU A 70 6.39 -31.85 4.65
N SER A 71 7.13 -30.91 4.06
CA SER A 71 6.83 -29.48 4.19
C SER A 71 5.50 -29.13 3.52
N LEU A 72 4.87 -28.02 3.93
CA LEU A 72 3.66 -27.52 3.27
C LEU A 72 3.85 -27.29 1.75
N LYS A 73 5.07 -26.92 1.33
CA LYS A 73 5.43 -26.75 -0.08
C LYS A 73 5.39 -28.07 -0.84
N GLU A 74 5.95 -29.14 -0.28
CA GLU A 74 5.92 -30.48 -0.88
C GLU A 74 4.50 -31.07 -0.89
N ILE A 75 3.76 -30.94 0.21
CA ILE A 75 2.33 -31.32 0.28
C ILE A 75 1.53 -30.59 -0.81
N SER A 76 1.83 -29.32 -1.06
CA SER A 76 1.15 -28.55 -2.12
C SER A 76 1.45 -29.06 -3.52
N ILE A 77 2.66 -29.56 -3.79
CA ILE A 77 3.01 -30.22 -5.06
C ILE A 77 2.26 -31.55 -5.17
N LEU A 78 2.28 -32.36 -4.10
CA LEU A 78 1.58 -33.65 -4.05
C LEU A 78 0.06 -33.50 -4.26
N SER A 79 -0.55 -32.41 -3.79
CA SER A 79 -1.97 -32.10 -4.01
C SER A 79 -2.38 -31.85 -5.48
N MET A 80 -1.40 -31.74 -6.40
CA MET A 80 -1.63 -31.62 -7.84
C MET A 80 -1.49 -32.97 -8.59
N VAL A 81 -1.03 -34.04 -7.94
CA VAL A 81 -0.71 -35.31 -8.59
C VAL A 81 -1.95 -36.12 -8.97
N SER A 82 -2.99 -36.14 -8.12
CA SER A 82 -4.27 -36.79 -8.45
C SER A 82 -5.45 -36.18 -7.67
N LYS A 83 -6.67 -36.36 -8.20
CA LYS A 83 -7.91 -35.91 -7.52
C LYS A 83 -8.13 -36.63 -6.18
N VAL A 84 -7.71 -37.88 -6.05
CA VAL A 84 -7.82 -38.68 -4.81
C VAL A 84 -6.91 -38.08 -3.73
N ILE A 85 -5.63 -37.88 -4.06
CA ILE A 85 -4.63 -37.27 -3.18
C ILE A 85 -5.03 -35.83 -2.80
N ASN A 86 -5.52 -35.05 -3.77
CA ASN A 86 -6.04 -33.72 -3.54
C ASN A 86 -7.20 -33.73 -2.52
N SER A 87 -8.21 -34.58 -2.73
CA SER A 87 -9.36 -34.71 -1.84
C SER A 87 -8.95 -35.08 -0.41
N TYR A 88 -7.98 -35.99 -0.29
CA TYR A 88 -7.41 -36.40 1.00
C TYR A 88 -6.75 -35.24 1.75
N ILE A 89 -5.90 -34.47 1.05
CA ILE A 89 -5.19 -33.31 1.60
C ILE A 89 -6.19 -32.22 1.98
N VAL A 90 -7.20 -31.96 1.15
CA VAL A 90 -8.29 -31.01 1.40
C VAL A 90 -9.08 -31.36 2.66
N GLN A 91 -9.44 -32.64 2.85
CA GLN A 91 -10.15 -33.12 4.05
C GLN A 91 -9.33 -32.96 5.34
N ASN A 92 -8.00 -33.05 5.26
CA ASN A 92 -7.10 -32.97 6.42
C ASN A 92 -6.34 -31.64 6.56
N ILE A 93 -6.61 -30.66 5.69
CA ILE A 93 -5.78 -29.44 5.55
C ILE A 93 -5.64 -28.67 6.87
N SER A 94 -6.72 -28.59 7.67
CA SER A 94 -6.70 -27.89 8.95
C SER A 94 -5.75 -28.55 9.96
N LYS A 95 -5.64 -29.89 9.96
CA LYS A 95 -4.74 -30.64 10.82
C LYS A 95 -3.28 -30.45 10.39
N LEU A 96 -3.02 -30.54 9.08
CA LEU A 96 -1.69 -30.34 8.47
C LEU A 96 -1.16 -28.93 8.74
N VAL A 97 -1.99 -27.90 8.52
CA VAL A 97 -1.67 -26.51 8.83
C VAL A 97 -1.43 -26.33 10.33
N LYS A 98 -2.34 -26.79 11.21
CA LYS A 98 -2.18 -26.67 12.67
C LYS A 98 -0.90 -27.33 13.19
N ARG A 99 -0.54 -28.52 12.70
CA ARG A 99 0.73 -29.20 13.06
C ARG A 99 1.93 -28.32 12.75
N ASN A 100 2.04 -27.85 11.51
CA ASN A 100 3.18 -27.02 11.10
C ASN A 100 3.18 -25.66 11.82
N ARG A 101 2.02 -25.07 12.13
CA ARG A 101 1.94 -23.82 12.91
C ARG A 101 2.45 -23.98 14.35
N MET A 102 2.22 -25.14 15.00
CA MET A 102 2.73 -25.37 16.35
C MET A 102 4.27 -25.36 16.42
N ALA A 103 4.97 -25.56 15.29
CA ALA A 103 6.42 -25.39 15.21
C ALA A 103 6.88 -23.91 15.12
N LEU A 104 5.99 -22.98 14.72
CA LEU A 104 6.27 -21.55 14.51
C LEU A 104 5.62 -20.61 15.57
N GLY A 105 5.14 -21.16 16.69
CA GLY A 105 4.65 -20.38 17.82
C GLY A 105 3.27 -19.71 17.66
N SER A 106 3.02 -18.71 18.50
CA SER A 106 1.72 -18.01 18.58
C SER A 106 1.70 -16.74 17.70
N LEU A 107 0.51 -16.22 17.39
CA LEU A 107 0.36 -14.95 16.63
C LEU A 107 0.56 -13.69 17.50
N HIS A 108 0.85 -13.84 18.80
CA HIS A 108 0.93 -12.74 19.79
C HIS A 108 2.27 -12.69 20.54
N GLN A 109 3.21 -13.59 20.23
CA GLN A 109 4.51 -13.69 20.89
C GLN A 109 5.54 -14.07 19.83
N TYR A 110 6.16 -13.06 19.22
CA TYR A 110 7.19 -13.24 18.19
C TYR A 110 8.32 -12.24 18.42
N ASN A 111 9.56 -12.65 18.17
CA ASN A 111 10.69 -11.73 18.12
C ASN A 111 10.80 -11.14 16.71
N THR A 112 11.34 -9.93 16.59
CA THR A 112 11.53 -9.26 15.30
C THR A 112 12.44 -10.03 14.33
N SER A 113 13.32 -10.90 14.84
CA SER A 113 14.14 -11.83 14.05
C SER A 113 13.34 -12.86 13.26
N ASP A 114 12.17 -13.28 13.78
CA ASP A 114 11.45 -14.47 13.32
C ASP A 114 10.27 -14.10 12.40
N LEU A 115 10.05 -12.80 12.19
CA LEU A 115 8.92 -12.24 11.45
C LEU A 115 8.84 -12.79 10.01
N GLU A 116 9.96 -12.78 9.27
CA GLU A 116 9.94 -13.18 7.86
C GLU A 116 9.73 -14.69 7.69
N GLU A 117 10.27 -15.52 8.60
CA GLU A 117 9.98 -16.96 8.63
C GLU A 117 8.49 -17.22 8.90
N HIS A 118 7.91 -16.47 9.85
CA HIS A 118 6.49 -16.54 10.17
C HIS A 118 5.60 -16.14 8.98
N LEU A 119 5.98 -15.09 8.22
CA LEU A 119 5.26 -14.70 7.02
C LEU A 119 5.44 -15.71 5.87
N GLU A 120 6.64 -16.25 5.68
CA GLU A 120 6.91 -17.28 4.66
C GLU A 120 6.14 -18.59 4.92
N TYR A 121 5.94 -18.95 6.18
CA TYR A 121 5.03 -20.03 6.55
C TYR A 121 3.61 -19.78 6.00
N TYR A 122 3.04 -18.58 6.19
CA TYR A 122 1.71 -18.26 5.65
C TYR A 122 1.68 -18.12 4.13
N ARG A 123 2.78 -17.70 3.48
CA ARG A 123 2.94 -17.79 2.01
C ARG A 123 2.88 -19.24 1.54
N SER A 124 3.53 -20.17 2.25
CA SER A 124 3.46 -21.61 1.98
C SER A 124 2.05 -22.19 2.21
N VAL A 125 1.33 -21.74 3.25
CA VAL A 125 -0.11 -22.08 3.44
C VAL A 125 -0.94 -21.54 2.26
N GLY A 126 -0.69 -20.31 1.80
CA GLY A 126 -1.33 -19.71 0.62
C GLY A 126 -1.14 -20.54 -0.65
N LEU A 127 0.09 -21.01 -0.89
CA LEU A 127 0.42 -21.88 -2.02
C LEU A 127 -0.29 -23.24 -1.94
N LEU A 128 -0.39 -23.83 -0.75
CA LEU A 128 -1.14 -25.06 -0.51
C LEU A 128 -2.62 -24.89 -0.85
N PHE A 129 -3.30 -23.88 -0.29
CA PHE A 129 -4.71 -23.63 -0.60
C PHE A 129 -4.94 -23.30 -2.08
N LYS A 130 -4.04 -22.55 -2.72
CA LYS A 130 -4.10 -22.25 -4.16
C LYS A 130 -4.10 -23.52 -5.01
N ARG A 131 -3.15 -24.42 -4.76
CA ARG A 131 -2.99 -25.68 -5.52
C ARG A 131 -4.11 -26.67 -5.21
N CYS A 132 -4.46 -26.84 -3.94
CA CYS A 132 -5.59 -27.70 -3.53
C CYS A 132 -6.91 -27.29 -4.20
N THR A 133 -7.17 -25.99 -4.34
CA THR A 133 -8.43 -25.46 -4.87
C THR A 133 -8.40 -25.10 -6.36
N LEU A 134 -7.34 -25.45 -7.10
CA LEU A 134 -7.09 -24.97 -8.47
C LEU A 134 -8.23 -25.26 -9.46
N LEU A 135 -8.94 -26.37 -9.28
CA LEU A 135 -10.02 -26.82 -10.17
C LEU A 135 -11.42 -26.32 -9.74
N LEU A 136 -11.53 -25.56 -8.65
CA LEU A 136 -12.81 -25.03 -8.17
C LEU A 136 -13.09 -23.63 -8.76
N PRO A 137 -14.35 -23.27 -9.07
CA PRO A 137 -14.72 -21.90 -9.42
C PRO A 137 -14.36 -20.88 -8.32
N THR A 138 -14.03 -19.64 -8.68
CA THR A 138 -13.59 -18.57 -7.75
C THR A 138 -14.42 -18.49 -6.47
N LYS A 139 -15.76 -18.55 -6.60
CA LYS A 139 -16.72 -18.47 -5.49
C LYS A 139 -16.60 -19.66 -4.51
N GLU A 140 -16.34 -20.86 -5.03
CA GLU A 140 -16.17 -22.07 -4.21
C GLU A 140 -14.80 -22.10 -3.53
N ARG A 141 -13.74 -21.66 -4.23
CA ARG A 141 -12.41 -21.44 -3.62
C ARG A 141 -12.51 -20.55 -2.40
N LEU A 142 -13.13 -19.37 -2.55
CA LEU A 142 -13.28 -18.39 -1.47
C LEU A 142 -14.13 -18.91 -0.30
N LYS A 143 -15.24 -19.62 -0.58
CA LYS A 143 -16.04 -20.31 0.45
C LYS A 143 -15.24 -21.38 1.22
N PHE A 144 -14.43 -22.18 0.53
CA PHE A 144 -13.60 -23.18 1.19
C PHE A 144 -12.52 -22.52 2.06
N ILE A 145 -11.79 -21.55 1.51
CA ILE A 145 -10.67 -20.87 2.18
C ILE A 145 -11.15 -20.14 3.44
N SER A 146 -12.23 -19.37 3.34
CA SER A 146 -12.88 -18.69 4.47
C SER A 146 -13.30 -19.65 5.60
N SER A 147 -13.87 -20.81 5.25
CA SER A 147 -14.25 -21.85 6.23
C SER A 147 -13.08 -22.41 7.04
N GLN A 148 -11.84 -22.20 6.59
CA GLN A 148 -10.62 -22.61 7.30
C GLN A 148 -9.95 -21.43 8.00
N LEU A 149 -9.76 -20.31 7.32
CA LEU A 149 -9.05 -19.15 7.87
C LEU A 149 -9.79 -18.48 9.02
N PHE A 150 -11.10 -18.29 8.90
CA PHE A 150 -11.87 -17.55 9.92
C PHE A 150 -12.15 -18.35 11.19
N LYS A 151 -11.59 -19.57 11.31
CA LYS A 151 -11.40 -20.28 12.59
C LYS A 151 -10.29 -19.65 13.43
N VAL A 152 -9.48 -18.74 12.87
CA VAL A 152 -8.41 -17.99 13.56
C VAL A 152 -8.93 -16.59 13.92
N PRO A 153 -9.16 -16.27 15.21
CA PRO A 153 -9.71 -14.97 15.62
C PRO A 153 -8.83 -13.77 15.20
N CYS A 154 -7.51 -13.97 15.13
CA CYS A 154 -6.52 -12.97 14.68
C CYS A 154 -6.70 -12.52 13.23
N PHE A 155 -7.49 -13.22 12.40
CA PHE A 155 -7.78 -12.81 11.02
C PHE A 155 -9.12 -12.05 10.90
N LEU A 156 -9.82 -11.82 12.01
CA LEU A 156 -11.15 -11.22 12.05
C LEU A 156 -11.14 -9.87 12.78
N ILE A 157 -11.77 -8.88 12.16
CA ILE A 157 -11.91 -7.52 12.70
C ILE A 157 -12.74 -7.54 14.00
N GLY A 158 -12.16 -7.03 15.11
CA GLY A 158 -12.81 -6.97 16.43
C GLY A 158 -12.94 -8.34 17.12
N LYS A 159 -12.00 -9.27 16.85
CA LYS A 159 -11.95 -10.61 17.46
C LYS A 159 -10.59 -10.99 18.04
N CYS A 160 -9.62 -10.08 18.00
CA CYS A 160 -8.31 -10.24 18.62
C CYS A 160 -8.09 -9.09 19.60
N SER A 161 -7.61 -9.39 20.81
CA SER A 161 -7.42 -8.41 21.89
C SER A 161 -6.08 -7.66 21.84
N HIS A 162 -5.14 -8.12 21.01
CA HIS A 162 -3.75 -7.62 20.99
C HIS A 162 -3.33 -7.16 19.58
N VAL A 163 -4.23 -6.50 18.84
CA VAL A 163 -4.07 -6.28 17.39
C VAL A 163 -2.81 -5.52 16.98
N PRO A 164 -2.35 -4.47 17.68
CA PRO A 164 -1.11 -3.76 17.31
C PRO A 164 0.14 -4.65 17.35
N GLU A 165 0.17 -5.65 18.23
CA GLU A 165 1.28 -6.58 18.44
C GLU A 165 1.04 -7.95 17.78
N CYS A 166 -0.06 -8.10 17.03
CA CYS A 166 -0.49 -9.37 16.45
C CYS A 166 -0.13 -9.47 14.97
N LEU A 167 0.57 -10.54 14.59
CA LEU A 167 0.85 -10.85 13.18
C LEU A 167 -0.37 -11.30 12.37
N GLY A 168 -1.56 -11.37 12.97
CA GLY A 168 -2.78 -11.89 12.35
C GLY A 168 -3.06 -11.32 10.96
N PHE A 169 -3.16 -9.99 10.83
CA PHE A 169 -3.45 -9.37 9.54
C PHE A 169 -2.26 -9.42 8.56
N ALA A 170 -1.02 -9.32 9.03
CA ALA A 170 0.16 -9.45 8.17
C ALA A 170 0.30 -10.88 7.59
N SER A 171 0.13 -11.90 8.42
CA SER A 171 0.05 -13.30 8.03
C SER A 171 -1.10 -13.58 7.06
N TYR A 172 -2.26 -12.94 7.27
CA TYR A 172 -3.37 -13.08 6.33
C TYR A 172 -3.09 -12.42 4.97
N GLY A 173 -2.48 -11.23 4.95
CA GLY A 173 -2.03 -10.58 3.72
C GLY A 173 -0.97 -11.39 2.96
N ALA A 174 0.01 -11.96 3.67
CA ALA A 174 1.03 -12.84 3.10
C ALA A 174 0.41 -14.11 2.47
N PHE A 175 -0.56 -14.74 3.14
CA PHE A 175 -1.36 -15.84 2.59
C PHE A 175 -2.14 -15.40 1.34
N LEU A 176 -2.85 -14.28 1.42
CA LEU A 176 -3.77 -13.79 0.38
C LEU A 176 -3.01 -13.45 -0.90
N LYS A 177 -1.87 -12.76 -0.77
CA LYS A 177 -0.95 -12.42 -1.87
C LYS A 177 -0.61 -13.64 -2.72
N VAL A 178 -0.19 -14.74 -2.09
CA VAL A 178 0.22 -15.95 -2.80
C VAL A 178 -0.99 -16.67 -3.42
N LEU A 179 -2.10 -16.75 -2.68
CA LEU A 179 -3.33 -17.39 -3.12
C LEU A 179 -3.81 -16.83 -4.47
N ILE A 180 -3.94 -15.51 -4.57
CA ILE A 180 -4.54 -14.83 -5.73
C ILE A 180 -3.51 -14.33 -6.75
N ALA A 181 -2.21 -14.57 -6.54
CA ALA A 181 -1.19 -14.20 -7.52
C ALA A 181 -1.48 -14.79 -8.90
N GLY A 182 -1.58 -13.95 -9.93
CA GLY A 182 -1.92 -14.36 -11.30
C GLY A 182 -3.41 -14.63 -11.54
N TRP A 183 -4.29 -14.25 -10.62
CA TRP A 183 -5.73 -14.07 -10.91
C TRP A 183 -5.93 -12.75 -11.65
N ASP A 184 -6.98 -12.64 -12.46
CA ASP A 184 -7.30 -11.39 -13.17
C ASP A 184 -8.00 -10.35 -12.27
N GLU A 185 -8.18 -9.12 -12.79
CA GLU A 185 -8.79 -8.04 -12.02
C GLU A 185 -10.25 -8.33 -11.62
N LEU A 186 -11.02 -9.05 -12.45
CA LEU A 186 -12.41 -9.41 -12.15
C LEU A 186 -12.48 -10.45 -11.04
N GLU A 187 -11.55 -11.42 -11.03
CA GLU A 187 -11.40 -12.35 -9.92
C GLU A 187 -10.93 -11.64 -8.64
N CYS A 188 -9.97 -10.71 -8.71
CA CYS A 188 -9.56 -9.88 -7.58
C CYS A 188 -10.70 -8.99 -7.06
N HIS A 189 -11.60 -8.49 -7.91
CA HIS A 189 -12.80 -7.77 -7.50
C HIS A 189 -13.81 -8.69 -6.76
N ARG A 190 -13.94 -9.95 -7.18
CA ARG A 190 -14.71 -10.97 -6.43
C ARG A 190 -14.07 -11.27 -5.08
N VAL A 191 -12.74 -11.31 -5.00
CA VAL A 191 -12.00 -11.46 -3.73
C VAL A 191 -12.32 -10.30 -2.79
N PHE A 192 -12.23 -9.05 -3.27
CA PHE A 192 -12.57 -7.85 -2.49
C PHE A 192 -14.02 -7.89 -1.97
N SER A 193 -14.98 -8.13 -2.86
CA SER A 193 -16.41 -8.20 -2.53
C SER A 193 -16.67 -9.26 -1.46
N PHE A 194 -16.10 -10.46 -1.64
CA PHE A 194 -16.21 -11.56 -0.68
C PHE A 194 -15.64 -11.21 0.71
N HIS A 195 -14.51 -10.48 0.78
CA HIS A 195 -13.96 -10.01 2.04
C HIS A 195 -14.86 -8.98 2.72
N CYS A 196 -15.45 -8.07 1.93
CA CYS A 196 -16.37 -7.05 2.44
C CYS A 196 -17.61 -7.68 3.07
N ASP A 197 -18.23 -8.64 2.37
CA ASP A 197 -19.37 -9.40 2.86
C ASP A 197 -19.03 -10.17 4.15
N PHE A 198 -17.94 -10.95 4.14
CA PHE A 198 -17.62 -11.85 5.25
C PHE A 198 -17.20 -11.09 6.52
N THR A 199 -16.43 -10.02 6.39
CA THR A 199 -15.94 -9.23 7.55
C THR A 199 -16.90 -8.12 7.99
N ASN A 200 -17.98 -7.88 7.23
CA ASN A 200 -18.81 -6.68 7.28
C ASN A 200 -18.00 -5.38 7.12
N LEU A 201 -16.98 -5.38 6.24
CA LEU A 201 -16.02 -4.28 6.11
C LEU A 201 -16.71 -2.95 5.83
N HIS A 202 -17.64 -2.90 4.87
CA HIS A 202 -18.37 -1.68 4.53
C HIS A 202 -19.12 -1.11 5.74
N ARG A 203 -19.90 -1.93 6.46
CA ARG A 203 -20.62 -1.48 7.66
C ARG A 203 -19.67 -0.93 8.74
N ARG A 204 -18.50 -1.55 8.91
CA ARG A 204 -17.49 -1.10 9.88
C ARG A 204 -16.81 0.20 9.46
N ILE A 205 -16.46 0.34 8.18
CA ILE A 205 -15.94 1.59 7.62
C ILE A 205 -16.98 2.70 7.78
N GLN A 206 -18.24 2.45 7.43
CA GLN A 206 -19.34 3.40 7.63
C GLN A 206 -19.41 3.88 9.08
N THR A 207 -19.33 2.98 10.07
CA THR A 207 -19.28 3.35 11.48
C THR A 207 -18.17 4.36 11.78
N VAL A 208 -16.92 4.12 11.34
CA VAL A 208 -15.80 5.01 11.69
C VAL A 208 -15.80 6.32 10.90
N VAL A 209 -16.16 6.34 9.62
CA VAL A 209 -16.17 7.58 8.82
C VAL A 209 -17.35 8.49 9.14
N SER A 210 -18.50 7.93 9.56
CA SER A 210 -19.68 8.70 9.97
C SER A 210 -19.69 9.10 11.45
N SER A 211 -18.87 8.47 12.30
CA SER A 211 -18.70 8.88 13.70
C SER A 211 -17.87 10.16 13.83
N LYS A 212 -17.83 10.73 15.04
CA LYS A 212 -16.83 11.76 15.36
C LYS A 212 -15.42 11.12 15.31
N PRO A 213 -14.41 11.79 14.72
CA PRO A 213 -13.03 11.30 14.70
C PRO A 213 -12.52 10.94 16.10
N GLY A 214 -11.96 9.73 16.26
CA GLY A 214 -11.46 9.25 17.54
C GLY A 214 -12.53 8.79 18.54
N ALA A 215 -13.80 8.70 18.13
CA ALA A 215 -14.87 8.10 18.94
C ALA A 215 -14.89 6.57 18.86
N ALA A 216 -14.28 5.97 17.84
CA ALA A 216 -14.26 4.54 17.59
C ALA A 216 -12.82 4.01 17.46
N ARG A 217 -11.88 4.53 18.26
CA ARG A 217 -10.42 4.33 18.17
C ARG A 217 -9.99 2.89 17.90
N GLU A 218 -10.53 1.94 18.66
CA GLU A 218 -10.23 0.51 18.49
C GLU A 218 -10.62 0.01 17.09
N LEU A 219 -11.80 0.39 16.60
CA LEU A 219 -12.30 -0.01 15.28
C LEU A 219 -11.56 0.73 14.15
N GLU A 220 -11.19 1.99 14.35
CA GLU A 220 -10.35 2.78 13.44
C GLU A 220 -9.00 2.09 13.20
N ILE A 221 -8.30 1.69 14.27
CA ILE A 221 -7.03 0.95 14.18
C ILE A 221 -7.20 -0.44 13.58
N HIS A 222 -8.25 -1.17 13.94
CA HIS A 222 -8.53 -2.46 13.30
C HIS A 222 -8.79 -2.34 11.80
N ILE A 223 -9.52 -1.32 11.34
CA ILE A 223 -9.76 -1.06 9.91
C ILE A 223 -8.47 -0.67 9.22
N ARG A 224 -7.65 0.20 9.84
CA ARG A 224 -6.32 0.54 9.36
C ARG A 224 -5.48 -0.71 9.13
N LEU A 225 -5.28 -1.52 10.18
CA LEU A 225 -4.41 -2.69 10.11
C LEU A 225 -4.96 -3.78 9.18
N PHE A 226 -6.28 -3.99 9.12
CA PHE A 226 -6.87 -4.91 8.15
C PHE A 226 -6.64 -4.44 6.70
N CYS A 227 -7.03 -3.21 6.37
CA CYS A 227 -6.90 -2.69 5.01
C CYS A 227 -5.43 -2.56 4.58
N ARG A 228 -4.56 -2.03 5.45
CA ARG A 228 -3.14 -1.87 5.17
C ARG A 228 -2.45 -3.24 5.06
N SER A 229 -2.49 -4.08 6.10
CA SER A 229 -1.72 -5.33 6.14
C SER A 229 -2.32 -6.50 5.35
N VAL A 230 -3.64 -6.53 5.07
CA VAL A 230 -4.27 -7.60 4.26
C VAL A 230 -4.43 -7.19 2.79
N LEU A 231 -4.79 -5.93 2.51
CA LEU A 231 -5.24 -5.52 1.18
C LEU A 231 -4.28 -4.58 0.43
N ILE A 232 -3.50 -3.72 1.09
CA ILE A 232 -2.72 -2.66 0.40
C ILE A 232 -1.20 -2.94 0.38
N ASP A 233 -0.60 -3.18 1.55
CA ASP A 233 0.85 -3.33 1.71
C ASP A 233 1.44 -4.67 1.24
N PRO A 234 0.69 -5.79 1.13
CA PRO A 234 1.26 -7.01 0.58
C PRO A 234 1.77 -6.89 -0.87
N TRP A 235 1.40 -5.87 -1.63
CA TRP A 235 1.69 -5.80 -3.07
C TRP A 235 2.95 -4.99 -3.39
N ASN A 236 3.83 -5.55 -4.23
CA ASN A 236 5.06 -4.87 -4.66
C ASN A 236 4.84 -3.97 -5.89
N ASN A 237 3.71 -4.16 -6.60
CA ASN A 237 3.37 -3.50 -7.84
C ASN A 237 2.33 -2.40 -7.58
N GLN A 238 2.65 -1.18 -7.99
CA GLN A 238 1.78 -0.01 -7.79
C GLN A 238 0.38 -0.19 -8.41
N ASN A 239 0.24 -0.91 -9.53
CA ASN A 239 -1.08 -1.12 -10.14
C ASN A 239 -1.99 -1.95 -9.22
N ASP A 240 -1.42 -2.96 -8.53
CA ASP A 240 -2.18 -3.79 -7.59
C ASP A 240 -2.55 -2.98 -6.33
N SER A 241 -1.59 -2.26 -5.73
CA SER A 241 -1.87 -1.38 -4.59
C SER A 241 -2.92 -0.30 -4.93
N LEU A 242 -2.87 0.26 -6.14
CA LEU A 242 -3.86 1.22 -6.64
C LEU A 242 -5.24 0.57 -6.80
N PHE A 243 -5.33 -0.64 -7.35
CA PHE A 243 -6.59 -1.38 -7.42
C PHE A 243 -7.23 -1.53 -6.04
N TRP A 244 -6.50 -2.05 -5.04
CA TRP A 244 -7.05 -2.26 -3.70
C TRP A 244 -7.44 -0.95 -3.00
N LEU A 245 -6.59 0.08 -3.07
CA LEU A 245 -6.90 1.40 -2.51
C LEU A 245 -8.14 2.03 -3.19
N THR A 246 -8.27 1.89 -4.51
CA THR A 246 -9.45 2.35 -5.27
C THR A 246 -10.72 1.64 -4.82
N ARG A 247 -10.69 0.31 -4.69
CA ARG A 247 -11.84 -0.48 -4.23
C ARG A 247 -12.24 -0.15 -2.79
N ILE A 248 -11.28 0.23 -1.93
CA ILE A 248 -11.54 0.65 -0.55
C ILE A 248 -12.16 2.06 -0.48
N LEU A 249 -11.71 3.01 -1.30
CA LEU A 249 -12.15 4.41 -1.26
C LEU A 249 -13.41 4.70 -2.08
N LYS A 250 -13.49 4.26 -3.34
CA LYS A 250 -14.57 4.63 -4.27
C LYS A 250 -16.01 4.35 -3.83
N PRO A 251 -16.33 3.36 -2.96
CA PRO A 251 -17.69 3.17 -2.45
C PRO A 251 -18.23 4.33 -1.59
N TRP A 252 -17.38 5.28 -1.18
CA TRP A 252 -17.73 6.34 -0.22
C TRP A 252 -17.88 7.72 -0.89
N PRO A 253 -18.70 8.64 -0.36
CA PRO A 253 -18.69 10.05 -0.79
C PRO A 253 -17.35 10.72 -0.41
N MET A 254 -16.96 11.80 -1.11
CA MET A 254 -15.59 12.36 -1.03
C MET A 254 -15.10 12.65 0.41
N VAL A 255 -15.91 13.31 1.23
CA VAL A 255 -15.64 13.55 2.68
C VAL A 255 -15.24 12.27 3.42
N ASN A 256 -15.92 11.16 3.13
CA ASN A 256 -15.65 9.86 3.75
C ASN A 256 -14.45 9.15 3.12
N GLN A 257 -14.13 9.41 1.84
CA GLN A 257 -12.87 8.97 1.22
C GLN A 257 -11.67 9.64 1.91
N ALA A 258 -11.74 10.96 2.13
CA ALA A 258 -10.72 11.72 2.86
C ALA A 258 -10.55 11.23 4.31
N ARG A 259 -11.64 11.06 5.05
CA ARG A 259 -11.62 10.46 6.41
C ARG A 259 -11.03 9.06 6.43
N LEU A 260 -11.38 8.21 5.47
CA LEU A 260 -10.82 6.86 5.36
C LEU A 260 -9.33 6.91 5.01
N LEU A 261 -8.89 7.84 4.16
CA LEU A 261 -7.48 8.05 3.85
C LEU A 261 -6.70 8.49 5.09
N TYR A 262 -7.27 9.36 5.94
CA TYR A 262 -6.71 9.69 7.27
C TYR A 262 -6.60 8.45 8.16
N ILE A 263 -7.64 7.61 8.22
CA ILE A 263 -7.61 6.36 9.00
C ILE A 263 -6.49 5.42 8.52
N LEU A 264 -6.27 5.33 7.20
CA LEU A 264 -5.30 4.42 6.60
C LEU A 264 -3.83 4.89 6.74
N TYR A 265 -3.59 6.19 6.58
CA TYR A 265 -2.24 6.76 6.39
C TYR A 265 -1.85 7.85 7.39
N GLY A 266 -2.78 8.29 8.26
CA GLY A 266 -2.51 9.36 9.23
C GLY A 266 -1.50 9.01 10.32
N PRO A 267 -1.00 9.99 11.06
CA PRO A 267 -0.11 9.76 12.20
C PRO A 267 -0.78 8.90 13.29
N VAL A 268 0.04 8.27 14.11
CA VAL A 268 -0.40 7.52 15.30
C VAL A 268 0.21 8.12 16.56
N THR A 269 -0.51 8.03 17.68
CA THR A 269 0.00 8.37 19.00
C THR A 269 0.99 7.31 19.48
N SER A 270 1.71 7.59 20.57
CA SER A 270 2.55 6.61 21.27
C SER A 270 1.79 5.37 21.75
N GLU A 271 0.47 5.48 21.95
CA GLU A 271 -0.43 4.36 22.30
C GLU A 271 -0.83 3.50 21.08
N GLY A 272 -0.40 3.87 19.87
CA GLY A 272 -0.82 3.22 18.63
C GLY A 272 -2.22 3.60 18.14
N ASN A 273 -2.88 4.58 18.76
CA ASN A 273 -4.16 5.14 18.32
C ASN A 273 -3.97 6.14 17.16
N ILE A 274 -5.01 6.42 16.37
CA ILE A 274 -4.93 7.43 15.30
C ILE A 274 -4.86 8.83 15.90
N ASP A 275 -3.81 9.58 15.58
CA ASP A 275 -3.66 10.96 16.04
C ASP A 275 -4.40 11.92 15.09
N TRP A 276 -5.66 12.16 15.42
CA TRP A 276 -6.52 13.11 14.71
C TRP A 276 -6.15 14.59 14.98
N GLN A 277 -5.36 14.89 16.01
CA GLN A 277 -5.00 16.27 16.36
C GLN A 277 -3.66 16.69 15.76
N LYS A 278 -2.74 15.75 15.48
CA LYS A 278 -1.39 16.02 14.97
C LYS A 278 -1.36 17.09 13.88
N MET A 279 -2.19 16.95 12.85
CA MET A 279 -2.17 17.80 11.64
C MET A 279 -2.81 19.18 11.85
N THR A 280 -3.62 19.34 12.90
CA THR A 280 -4.40 20.57 13.18
C THR A 280 -3.83 21.39 14.33
N GLN A 281 -3.14 20.77 15.28
CA GLN A 281 -2.62 21.42 16.50
C GLN A 281 -1.09 21.49 16.58
N SER A 282 -0.36 20.74 15.76
CA SER A 282 1.10 20.68 15.83
C SER A 282 1.75 20.66 14.45
N LEU A 283 3.02 21.06 14.37
CA LEU A 283 3.80 20.81 13.16
C LEU A 283 4.04 19.30 13.02
N ALA A 284 3.71 18.78 11.84
CA ALA A 284 3.90 17.38 11.50
C ALA A 284 5.24 17.19 10.77
N GLU A 285 6.06 16.28 11.29
CA GLU A 285 7.30 15.85 10.66
C GLU A 285 7.05 15.21 9.29
N GLU A 286 8.04 15.23 8.40
CA GLU A 286 7.95 14.61 7.07
C GLU A 286 7.46 13.16 7.13
N CYS A 287 7.95 12.39 8.12
CA CYS A 287 7.56 10.99 8.36
C CYS A 287 6.04 10.78 8.56
N SER A 288 5.35 11.79 9.11
CA SER A 288 3.90 11.78 9.37
C SER A 288 3.08 12.15 8.12
N VAL A 289 3.69 12.86 7.17
CA VAL A 289 3.01 13.41 5.97
C VAL A 289 3.32 12.58 4.71
N VAL A 290 4.49 11.96 4.63
CA VAL A 290 4.95 11.20 3.45
C VAL A 290 4.04 10.02 3.10
N GLN A 291 3.37 9.41 4.10
CA GLN A 291 2.42 8.32 3.87
C GLN A 291 1.20 8.80 3.06
N PHE A 292 0.62 9.95 3.41
CA PHE A 292 -0.43 10.60 2.63
C PHE A 292 0.04 10.93 1.22
N ALA A 293 1.20 11.56 1.09
CA ALA A 293 1.74 11.94 -0.20
C ALA A 293 1.96 10.73 -1.12
N ASN A 294 2.43 9.60 -0.57
CA ASN A 294 2.62 8.36 -1.32
C ASN A 294 1.28 7.74 -1.76
N ALA A 295 0.25 7.77 -0.92
CA ALA A 295 -1.10 7.33 -1.30
C ALA A 295 -1.71 8.22 -2.39
N ILE A 296 -1.53 9.54 -2.30
CA ILE A 296 -2.00 10.51 -3.29
C ILE A 296 -1.28 10.36 -4.63
N LYS A 297 0.05 10.19 -4.62
CA LYS A 297 0.84 9.88 -5.83
C LYS A 297 0.41 8.57 -6.48
N LEU A 298 0.11 7.55 -5.67
CA LEU A 298 -0.42 6.27 -6.15
C LEU A 298 -1.78 6.45 -6.84
N ILE A 299 -2.68 7.25 -6.26
CA ILE A 299 -4.02 7.53 -6.80
C ILE A 299 -3.95 8.36 -8.10
N HIS A 300 -3.08 9.37 -8.17
CA HIS A 300 -2.95 10.25 -9.34
C HIS A 300 -2.38 9.54 -10.58
N HIS A 301 -1.63 8.44 -10.39
CA HIS A 301 -0.92 7.62 -11.40
C HIS A 301 -0.94 8.20 -12.83
N ASP A 302 0.06 9.04 -13.13
CA ASP A 302 0.17 9.74 -14.41
C ASP A 302 0.02 8.79 -15.62
N GLY A 303 -0.79 9.21 -16.60
CA GLY A 303 -0.77 8.66 -17.96
C GLY A 303 -1.54 7.35 -18.22
N LYS A 304 -2.37 6.86 -17.29
CA LYS A 304 -3.32 5.77 -17.57
C LYS A 304 -4.77 6.20 -17.31
N PRO A 305 -5.75 5.70 -18.09
CA PRO A 305 -7.16 5.82 -17.70
C PRO A 305 -7.38 4.98 -16.43
N THR A 306 -7.56 5.66 -15.30
CA THR A 306 -7.95 5.06 -14.02
C THR A 306 -9.34 5.54 -13.63
N GLU A 307 -9.89 5.03 -12.54
CA GLU A 307 -11.14 5.55 -11.95
C GLU A 307 -10.94 6.93 -11.27
N TRP A 308 -9.73 7.51 -11.32
CA TRP A 308 -9.38 8.79 -10.71
C TRP A 308 -9.05 9.84 -11.78
N THR A 309 -9.78 10.95 -11.72
CA THR A 309 -9.51 12.18 -12.49
C THR A 309 -8.72 13.17 -11.64
N ALA A 310 -8.07 14.15 -12.29
CA ALA A 310 -7.43 15.27 -11.61
C ALA A 310 -8.38 15.95 -10.61
N ASP A 311 -9.63 16.21 -11.01
CA ASP A 311 -10.66 16.81 -10.14
C ASP A 311 -10.97 15.95 -8.91
N SER A 312 -11.01 14.63 -9.07
CA SER A 312 -11.22 13.73 -7.94
C SER A 312 -10.03 13.68 -6.98
N VAL A 313 -8.80 13.89 -7.47
CA VAL A 313 -7.60 14.01 -6.63
C VAL A 313 -7.57 15.36 -5.92
N ILE A 314 -7.93 16.46 -6.61
CA ILE A 314 -8.08 17.79 -6.00
C ILE A 314 -9.11 17.71 -4.86
N GLY A 315 -10.33 17.24 -5.15
CA GLY A 315 -11.39 17.16 -4.14
C GLY A 315 -11.05 16.25 -2.96
N LEU A 316 -10.36 15.12 -3.19
CA LEU A 316 -9.87 14.25 -2.12
C LEU A 316 -8.83 14.95 -1.22
N LEU A 317 -7.96 15.78 -1.80
CA LEU A 317 -6.93 16.53 -1.07
C LEU A 317 -7.51 17.69 -0.27
N GLU A 318 -8.46 18.44 -0.83
CA GLU A 318 -9.12 19.55 -0.11
C GLU A 318 -9.91 19.01 1.09
N GLU A 319 -10.72 17.96 0.88
CA GLU A 319 -11.43 17.28 1.96
C GLU A 319 -10.50 16.60 2.99
N LEU A 320 -9.30 16.16 2.59
CA LEU A 320 -8.31 15.61 3.52
C LEU A 320 -7.72 16.70 4.42
N THR A 321 -7.38 17.87 3.87
CA THR A 321 -6.83 18.99 4.63
C THR A 321 -7.82 19.64 5.57
N ASP A 322 -9.12 19.34 5.44
CA ASP A 322 -10.19 19.81 6.33
C ASP A 322 -10.64 18.76 7.36
N VAL A 323 -9.99 17.60 7.41
CA VAL A 323 -10.34 16.47 8.29
C VAL A 323 -9.27 16.24 9.37
N PRO A 324 -9.62 16.24 10.69
CA PRO A 324 -10.96 16.37 11.25
C PRO A 324 -11.46 17.83 11.34
N ASN A 325 -10.53 18.78 11.25
CA ASN A 325 -10.72 20.22 11.07
C ASN A 325 -9.61 20.69 10.10
N GLU A 326 -9.63 21.95 9.69
CA GLU A 326 -8.57 22.58 8.88
C GLU A 326 -7.16 22.31 9.46
N TRP A 327 -6.28 21.75 8.62
CA TRP A 327 -4.88 21.49 8.94
C TRP A 327 -4.09 22.79 8.99
N LEU A 328 -3.02 22.83 9.80
CA LEU A 328 -2.08 23.95 9.77
C LEU A 328 -1.51 24.14 8.36
N LEU A 329 -1.43 25.38 7.88
CA LEU A 329 -0.98 25.71 6.52
C LEU A 329 0.43 25.18 6.21
N GLU A 330 1.32 25.09 7.21
CA GLU A 330 2.63 24.44 7.04
C GLU A 330 2.51 22.94 6.74
N ASN A 331 1.59 22.23 7.41
CA ASN A 331 1.32 20.82 7.18
C ASN A 331 0.68 20.58 5.80
N GLN A 332 -0.22 21.47 5.37
CA GLN A 332 -0.79 21.46 4.02
C GLN A 332 0.30 21.69 2.96
N ALA A 333 1.16 22.70 3.16
CA ALA A 333 2.27 23.02 2.26
C ALA A 333 3.27 21.87 2.13
N ARG A 334 3.64 21.23 3.27
CA ARG A 334 4.50 20.04 3.32
C ARG A 334 3.88 18.86 2.58
N LEU A 335 2.57 18.62 2.71
CA LEU A 335 1.87 17.59 1.94
C LEU A 335 1.98 17.84 0.43
N LEU A 336 1.63 19.04 -0.04
CA LEU A 336 1.67 19.39 -1.46
C LEU A 336 3.08 19.24 -2.05
N LEU A 337 4.11 19.63 -1.30
CA LEU A 337 5.51 19.46 -1.69
C LEU A 337 5.88 17.99 -1.89
N LEU A 338 5.53 17.12 -0.94
CA LEU A 338 5.81 15.67 -0.97
C LEU A 338 4.99 14.90 -2.02
N CYS A 339 3.82 15.42 -2.41
CA CYS A 339 3.04 14.93 -3.55
C CYS A 339 3.74 15.19 -4.90
N GLY A 340 4.69 16.11 -4.94
CA GLY A 340 5.52 16.39 -6.12
C GLY A 340 4.88 17.32 -7.15
N ASN A 341 5.69 17.67 -8.15
CA ASN A 341 5.45 18.79 -9.06
C ASN A 341 4.09 18.78 -9.76
N ASN A 342 3.67 17.62 -10.28
CA ASN A 342 2.47 17.51 -11.10
C ASN A 342 1.21 17.74 -10.25
N ILE A 343 1.11 17.08 -9.10
CA ILE A 343 -0.02 17.18 -8.18
C ILE A 343 -0.08 18.58 -7.54
N CYS A 344 1.07 19.08 -7.06
CA CYS A 344 1.16 20.43 -6.50
C CYS A 344 0.74 21.50 -7.51
N TYR A 345 1.21 21.42 -8.75
CA TYR A 345 0.81 22.33 -9.82
C TYR A 345 -0.69 22.23 -10.12
N THR A 346 -1.23 21.02 -10.24
CA THR A 346 -2.66 20.78 -10.52
C THR A 346 -3.56 21.43 -9.47
N ILE A 347 -3.25 21.26 -8.18
CA ILE A 347 -4.04 21.86 -7.08
C ILE A 347 -3.88 23.38 -7.03
N MET A 348 -2.65 23.90 -7.11
CA MET A 348 -2.41 25.35 -7.12
C MET A 348 -3.04 26.03 -8.34
N SER A 349 -3.01 25.38 -9.51
CA SER A 349 -3.66 25.86 -10.73
C SER A 349 -5.19 25.85 -10.59
N SER A 350 -5.77 24.82 -9.97
CA SER A 350 -7.20 24.79 -9.67
C SER A 350 -7.59 25.94 -8.73
N LYS A 351 -6.81 26.21 -7.67
CA LYS A 351 -7.06 27.38 -6.79
C LYS A 351 -6.92 28.71 -7.55
N ALA A 352 -5.96 28.84 -8.46
CA ALA A 352 -5.79 30.02 -9.32
C ALA A 352 -7.00 30.25 -10.26
N VAL A 353 -7.43 29.22 -11.00
CA VAL A 353 -8.58 29.27 -11.92
C VAL A 353 -9.88 29.61 -11.18
N ASN A 354 -10.06 29.08 -9.96
CA ASN A 354 -11.22 29.37 -9.10
C ASN A 354 -11.12 30.71 -8.35
N GLY A 355 -10.14 31.57 -8.66
CA GLY A 355 -10.01 32.89 -8.04
C GLY A 355 -9.59 32.90 -6.57
N ARG A 356 -9.14 31.75 -6.01
CA ARG A 356 -8.77 31.57 -4.59
C ARG A 356 -7.37 32.10 -4.30
N VAL A 357 -7.13 33.37 -4.65
CA VAL A 357 -5.82 34.04 -4.59
C VAL A 357 -5.26 34.12 -3.16
N ASN A 358 -6.11 34.27 -2.15
CA ASN A 358 -5.68 34.32 -0.74
C ASN A 358 -5.11 32.96 -0.27
N GLU A 359 -5.82 31.86 -0.50
CA GLU A 359 -5.35 30.50 -0.20
C GLU A 359 -4.05 30.20 -0.95
N LEU A 360 -3.99 30.57 -2.24
CA LEU A 360 -2.82 30.36 -3.08
C LEU A 360 -1.59 31.15 -2.57
N ALA A 361 -1.79 32.39 -2.13
CA ALA A 361 -0.72 33.20 -1.55
C ALA A 361 -0.21 32.61 -0.22
N ASN A 362 -1.13 32.20 0.66
CA ASN A 362 -0.79 31.49 1.90
C ASN A 362 0.04 30.23 1.61
N LEU A 363 -0.44 29.36 0.72
CA LEU A 363 0.27 28.13 0.36
C LEU A 363 1.66 28.40 -0.23
N MET A 364 1.83 29.45 -1.05
CA MET A 364 3.15 29.84 -1.58
C MET A 364 4.12 30.28 -0.46
N VAL A 365 3.66 31.05 0.53
CA VAL A 365 4.50 31.50 1.66
C VAL A 365 4.84 30.33 2.59
N PHE A 366 3.86 29.49 2.95
CA PHE A 366 4.13 28.31 3.77
C PHE A 366 4.98 27.26 3.04
N GLN A 367 4.88 27.14 1.71
CA GLN A 367 5.84 26.34 0.94
C GLN A 367 7.26 26.91 0.97
N ALA A 368 7.44 28.24 0.99
CA ALA A 368 8.77 28.82 1.19
C ALA A 368 9.33 28.45 2.57
N LEU A 369 8.52 28.58 3.62
CA LEU A 369 8.90 28.22 4.98
C LEU A 369 9.29 26.74 5.11
N VAL A 370 8.51 25.83 4.52
CA VAL A 370 8.81 24.39 4.48
C VAL A 370 10.07 24.13 3.65
N CYS A 371 10.27 24.81 2.52
CA CYS A 371 11.49 24.65 1.73
C CYS A 371 12.75 25.03 2.52
N GLU A 372 12.70 26.11 3.30
CA GLU A 372 13.85 26.53 4.13
C GLU A 372 14.08 25.55 5.30
N LYS A 373 13.03 25.19 6.03
CA LYS A 373 13.10 24.28 7.19
C LYS A 373 13.58 22.88 6.84
N ASP A 374 13.01 22.31 5.77
CA ASP A 374 13.20 20.91 5.40
C ASP A 374 14.31 20.75 4.33
N GLY A 375 15.00 21.84 3.94
CA GLY A 375 16.19 21.82 3.08
C GLY A 375 15.94 21.72 1.57
N TYR A 376 14.73 22.02 1.09
CA TYR A 376 14.39 22.01 -0.34
C TYR A 376 14.83 23.29 -1.05
N HIS A 377 15.29 23.17 -2.30
CA HIS A 377 15.78 24.32 -3.07
C HIS A 377 14.69 25.33 -3.42
N MET A 378 14.80 26.57 -2.92
CA MET A 378 13.94 27.73 -3.26
C MET A 378 13.80 28.01 -4.78
N GLN A 379 14.73 27.53 -5.61
CA GLN A 379 14.61 27.60 -7.08
C GLN A 379 13.39 26.81 -7.59
N TRP A 380 12.99 25.74 -6.90
CA TRP A 380 11.77 24.98 -7.19
C TRP A 380 10.52 25.86 -7.01
N LEU A 381 10.38 26.50 -5.85
CA LEU A 381 9.23 27.34 -5.53
C LEU A 381 9.12 28.52 -6.51
N ARG A 382 10.25 29.14 -6.86
CA ARG A 382 10.29 30.19 -7.89
C ARG A 382 9.73 29.70 -9.24
N LYS A 383 10.10 28.50 -9.67
CA LYS A 383 9.57 27.88 -10.90
C LYS A 383 8.08 27.53 -10.78
N MET A 384 7.63 27.09 -9.60
CA MET A 384 6.20 26.83 -9.34
C MET A 384 5.38 28.12 -9.41
N LEU A 385 5.79 29.18 -8.71
CA LEU A 385 5.15 30.50 -8.76
C LEU A 385 5.12 31.05 -10.19
N GLN A 386 6.21 30.94 -10.95
CA GLN A 386 6.23 31.34 -12.36
C GLN A 386 5.20 30.58 -13.21
N LYS A 387 5.09 29.25 -13.05
CA LYS A 387 4.07 28.45 -13.74
C LYS A 387 2.65 28.87 -13.37
N ILE A 388 2.40 29.12 -12.08
CA ILE A 388 1.07 29.52 -11.60
C ILE A 388 0.71 30.94 -12.05
N CYS A 389 1.66 31.88 -12.09
CA CYS A 389 1.43 33.20 -12.68
C CYS A 389 1.01 33.14 -14.16
N MET A 390 1.43 32.12 -14.91
CA MET A 390 1.01 31.93 -16.32
C MET A 390 -0.42 31.39 -16.46
N VAL A 391 -1.04 30.88 -15.39
CA VAL A 391 -2.47 30.46 -15.38
C VAL A 391 -3.39 31.68 -15.45
N PHE A 392 -2.97 32.81 -14.89
CA PHE A 392 -3.75 34.06 -14.93
C PHE A 392 -3.65 34.73 -16.29
N GLY A 393 -4.79 35.09 -16.88
CA GLY A 393 -4.87 35.68 -18.22
C GLY A 393 -4.39 37.13 -18.26
N SER A 394 -4.64 37.93 -17.22
CA SER A 394 -4.31 39.36 -17.20
C SER A 394 -3.07 39.69 -16.36
N PHE A 395 -2.38 40.77 -16.73
CA PHE A 395 -1.30 41.34 -15.92
C PHE A 395 -1.78 41.78 -14.53
N LYS A 396 -3.00 42.31 -14.43
CA LYS A 396 -3.61 42.77 -13.16
C LYS A 396 -3.75 41.64 -12.14
N GLU A 397 -4.22 40.47 -12.57
CA GLU A 397 -4.35 39.29 -11.70
C GLU A 397 -2.98 38.76 -11.23
N ARG A 398 -1.98 38.76 -12.11
CA ARG A 398 -0.60 38.39 -11.76
C ARG A 398 -0.01 39.33 -10.71
N CYS A 399 -0.18 40.63 -10.87
CA CYS A 399 0.23 41.63 -9.87
C CYS A 399 -0.53 41.44 -8.54
N ASN A 400 -1.83 41.18 -8.57
CA ASN A 400 -2.64 40.92 -7.38
C ASN A 400 -2.13 39.70 -6.59
N LEU A 401 -1.80 38.58 -7.26
CA LEU A 401 -1.19 37.43 -6.59
C LEU A 401 0.16 37.79 -5.94
N LEU A 402 1.04 38.48 -6.66
CA LEU A 402 2.37 38.83 -6.14
C LEU A 402 2.28 39.77 -4.93
N GLN A 403 1.42 40.79 -4.99
CA GLN A 403 1.12 41.68 -3.86
C GLN A 403 0.53 40.94 -2.67
N LYS A 404 -0.31 39.92 -2.92
CA LYS A 404 -0.86 39.10 -1.83
C LYS A 404 0.19 38.20 -1.19
N VAL A 405 1.09 37.60 -1.98
CA VAL A 405 2.24 36.81 -1.47
C VAL A 405 3.16 37.70 -0.63
N GLU A 406 3.49 38.90 -1.10
CA GLU A 406 4.27 39.90 -0.35
C GLU A 406 3.58 40.26 0.99
N SER A 407 2.29 40.60 0.94
CA SER A 407 1.49 40.93 2.13
C SER A 407 1.48 39.81 3.17
N VAL A 408 1.39 38.54 2.75
CA VAL A 408 1.42 37.38 3.67
C VAL A 408 2.83 37.18 4.25
N PHE A 409 3.90 37.33 3.45
CA PHE A 409 5.27 37.32 3.97
C PHE A 409 5.50 38.41 5.04
N CYS A 410 5.02 39.64 4.79
CA CYS A 410 5.11 40.72 5.78
C CYS A 410 4.36 40.37 7.07
N GLN A 411 3.13 39.82 6.96
CA GLN A 411 2.34 39.42 8.13
C GLN A 411 3.06 38.33 8.95
N CYS A 412 3.46 37.22 8.34
CA CYS A 412 4.14 36.14 9.06
C CYS A 412 5.46 36.61 9.69
N SER A 413 6.18 37.53 9.04
CA SER A 413 7.42 38.12 9.59
C SER A 413 7.14 38.98 10.82
N LEU A 414 6.06 39.76 10.82
CA LEU A 414 5.64 40.56 11.97
C LEU A 414 5.19 39.68 13.14
N GLU A 415 4.44 38.61 12.88
CA GLU A 415 4.02 37.63 13.89
C GLU A 415 5.23 36.98 14.58
N ILE A 416 6.24 36.55 13.82
CA ILE A 416 7.50 35.99 14.36
C ILE A 416 8.24 37.01 15.23
N LEU A 417 8.38 38.26 14.77
CA LEU A 417 9.03 39.34 15.52
C LEU A 417 8.29 39.67 16.82
N GLN A 418 6.95 39.68 16.79
CA GLN A 418 6.11 39.89 17.98
C GLN A 418 6.29 38.76 18.98
N MET A 419 6.24 37.49 18.57
CA MET A 419 6.49 36.36 19.48
C MET A 419 7.89 36.44 20.11
N HIS A 420 8.92 36.80 19.33
CA HIS A 420 10.27 36.99 19.85
C HIS A 420 10.34 38.15 20.86
N SER A 421 9.61 39.25 20.65
CA SER A 421 9.56 40.37 21.61
C SER A 421 8.84 40.00 22.92
N VAL A 422 7.91 39.05 22.89
CA VAL A 422 7.20 38.56 24.09
C VAL A 422 8.01 37.51 24.87
N MET A 423 8.95 36.80 24.24
CA MET A 423 9.83 35.82 24.92
C MET A 423 11.10 36.43 25.53
N VAL A 424 11.42 37.69 25.21
CA VAL A 424 12.63 38.40 25.69
C VAL A 424 12.33 39.37 26.84
N ASN A 425 11.05 39.59 27.15
CA ASN A 425 10.56 40.31 28.34
C ASN A 425 9.99 39.33 29.36
#